data_AF-A0A1W1VFI1-F1
#
_entry.id   AF-A0A1W1VFI1-F1
#
_cell.length_a   1.000
_cell.length_b   1.000
_cell.length_c   1.000
_cell.angle_alpha   90.00
_cell.angle_beta   90.00
_cell.angle_gamma   90.00
#
_symmetry.space_group_name_H-M   'P 1'
#
loop_
_entity.id
_entity.type
_entity.pdbx_description
1 polymer ?
#
loop_
_entity_poly.entity_id
_entity_poly.type
_entity_poly.pdbx_seq_one_letter_code
_entity_poly.pdbx_strand_id
1 'polypeptide(L)'
;MNGGVKFPGGPADEQRGALRAYLYADPAAHSLSPAMHRAAFAHAGLRGEYEAVRVPPEGLRDALERLRQPGVLGANLSLPHKEAALPDLDALTPGARAIGAVNTVIHRDGRLTGENTDAPGLLAALRDANAPAQSHVVVLGAGGAARAAVYVAREHLGRDVSVVNRTRARAEELAAAWTTPGPQVRAADPSEVPWDEVSLIVNASSAGLSNPEQTPLPDFDFPRLSTHALVYDMVYKPRETRLMAEARRAGLRAENGLGMLAHQARLAFAAWTGADVPVGVFLEALEARA
;
A
#
# COMPACT_ATOMS: atom_id res chain seq x y z
N MET A 1 2.90 -6.55 22.40
CA MET A 1 1.66 -7.35 22.42
C MET A 1 1.23 -7.59 20.99
N ASN A 2 1.29 -8.83 20.50
CA ASN A 2 0.89 -9.20 19.14
C ASN A 2 -0.63 -9.08 18.99
N GLY A 3 -1.10 -7.89 18.61
CA GLY A 3 -2.48 -7.65 18.17
C GLY A 3 -2.70 -8.19 16.76
N GLY A 4 -2.51 -9.50 16.57
CA GLY A 4 -2.82 -10.16 15.31
C GLY A 4 -4.27 -9.88 14.93
N VAL A 5 -4.48 -9.34 13.74
CA VAL A 5 -5.82 -9.08 13.19
C VAL A 5 -6.57 -10.41 13.16
N LYS A 6 -7.64 -10.52 13.98
CA LYS A 6 -8.55 -11.66 13.93
C LYS A 6 -9.47 -11.44 12.73
N PHE A 7 -9.30 -12.24 11.69
CA PHE A 7 -10.19 -12.23 10.54
C PHE A 7 -11.45 -13.08 10.83
N PRO A 8 -12.65 -12.62 10.44
CA PRO A 8 -13.84 -13.47 10.48
C PRO A 8 -13.65 -14.69 9.57
N GLY A 9 -14.35 -15.79 9.88
CA GLY A 9 -14.24 -17.07 9.16
C GLY A 9 -14.40 -16.93 7.65
N GLY A 10 -13.72 -17.80 6.90
CA GLY A 10 -13.86 -17.92 5.45
C GLY A 10 -15.30 -18.27 5.02
N PRO A 11 -15.62 -18.18 3.73
CA PRO A 11 -16.95 -18.56 3.23
C PRO A 11 -17.29 -20.01 3.63
N ALA A 12 -18.55 -20.26 3.98
CA ALA A 12 -19.05 -21.59 4.33
C ALA A 12 -18.86 -22.59 3.16
N ASP A 13 -18.62 -23.86 3.50
CA ASP A 13 -18.27 -24.99 2.60
C ASP A 13 -19.30 -25.26 1.47
N GLU A 14 -20.48 -24.65 1.55
CA GLU A 14 -21.59 -24.79 0.59
C GLU A 14 -21.50 -23.86 -0.64
N GLN A 15 -20.60 -22.87 -0.69
CA GLN A 15 -20.42 -22.00 -1.87
C GLN A 15 -19.35 -22.51 -2.85
N ARG A 16 -19.49 -23.76 -3.32
CA ARG A 16 -18.58 -24.41 -4.30
C ARG A 16 -18.74 -23.90 -5.75
N GLY A 17 -18.95 -22.61 -5.95
CA GLY A 17 -18.65 -21.92 -7.20
C GLY A 17 -17.18 -21.48 -7.24
N ALA A 18 -16.64 -21.11 -8.41
CA ALA A 18 -15.31 -20.52 -8.45
C ALA A 18 -15.31 -19.19 -7.67
N LEU A 19 -14.48 -19.09 -6.64
CA LEU A 19 -14.31 -17.86 -5.85
C LEU A 19 -13.70 -16.79 -6.75
N ARG A 20 -14.16 -15.54 -6.67
CA ARG A 20 -13.65 -14.46 -7.53
C ARG A 20 -13.18 -13.28 -6.69
N ALA A 21 -12.00 -12.77 -6.99
CA ALA A 21 -11.50 -11.53 -6.44
C ALA A 21 -10.96 -10.65 -7.57
N TYR A 22 -10.94 -9.34 -7.34
CA TYR A 22 -10.56 -8.39 -8.37
C TYR A 22 -9.48 -7.43 -7.90
N LEU A 23 -8.83 -6.77 -8.84
CA LEU A 23 -8.16 -5.49 -8.64
C LEU A 23 -8.89 -4.44 -9.48
N TYR A 24 -9.36 -3.37 -8.85
CA TYR A 24 -9.87 -2.20 -9.54
C TYR A 24 -8.83 -1.07 -9.52
N ALA A 25 -8.45 -0.60 -10.70
CA ALA A 25 -7.46 0.45 -10.88
C ALA A 25 -7.66 1.18 -12.21
N ASP A 26 -7.08 2.37 -12.35
CA ASP A 26 -6.92 3.03 -13.65
C ASP A 26 -5.53 3.68 -13.76
N PRO A 27 -4.61 3.13 -14.58
CA PRO A 27 -4.74 1.88 -15.35
C PRO A 27 -4.61 0.63 -14.46
N ALA A 28 -5.17 -0.49 -14.91
CA ALA A 28 -5.01 -1.82 -14.25
C ALA A 28 -4.01 -2.74 -14.96
N ALA A 29 -3.60 -2.39 -16.19
CA ALA A 29 -2.66 -3.17 -16.97
C ALA A 29 -1.31 -3.31 -16.24
N HIS A 30 -0.64 -4.44 -16.47
CA HIS A 30 0.67 -4.78 -15.88
C HIS A 30 0.73 -4.94 -14.36
N SER A 31 -0.43 -4.96 -13.67
CA SER A 31 -0.46 -5.35 -12.27
C SER A 31 0.10 -6.77 -12.08
N LEU A 32 0.91 -6.95 -11.03
CA LEU A 32 1.42 -8.25 -10.63
C LEU A 32 0.49 -8.98 -9.65
N SER A 33 -0.56 -8.32 -9.14
CA SER A 33 -1.52 -8.91 -8.21
C SER A 33 -2.17 -10.20 -8.72
N PRO A 34 -2.58 -10.33 -10.00
CA PRO A 34 -3.15 -11.57 -10.50
C PRO A 34 -2.19 -12.77 -10.37
N ALA A 35 -0.89 -12.58 -10.58
CA ALA A 35 0.08 -13.66 -10.44
C ALA A 35 0.18 -14.14 -8.98
N MET A 36 0.31 -13.18 -8.04
CA MET A 36 0.37 -13.47 -6.61
C MET A 36 -0.87 -14.20 -6.09
N HIS A 37 -2.06 -13.69 -6.40
CA HIS A 37 -3.29 -14.28 -5.89
C HIS A 37 -3.61 -15.64 -6.52
N ARG A 38 -3.24 -15.87 -7.79
CA ARG A 38 -3.33 -17.20 -8.41
C ARG A 38 -2.43 -18.22 -7.71
N ALA A 39 -1.19 -17.83 -7.37
CA ALA A 39 -0.29 -18.68 -6.61
C ALA A 39 -0.86 -18.97 -5.20
N ALA A 40 -1.42 -17.96 -4.54
CA ALA A 40 -2.05 -18.12 -3.23
C ALA A 40 -3.29 -19.04 -3.26
N PHE A 41 -4.17 -18.91 -4.25
CA PHE A 41 -5.30 -19.83 -4.43
C PHE A 41 -4.83 -21.28 -4.64
N ALA A 42 -3.83 -21.48 -5.52
CA ALA A 42 -3.26 -22.80 -5.78
C ALA A 42 -2.63 -23.41 -4.51
N HIS A 43 -1.85 -22.62 -3.76
CA HIS A 43 -1.24 -23.05 -2.51
C HIS A 43 -2.29 -23.43 -1.45
N ALA A 44 -3.37 -22.66 -1.34
CA ALA A 44 -4.44 -22.91 -0.38
C ALA A 44 -5.39 -24.07 -0.79
N GLY A 45 -5.21 -24.66 -1.97
CA GLY A 45 -6.12 -25.68 -2.50
C GLY A 45 -7.52 -25.14 -2.82
N LEU A 46 -7.66 -23.83 -3.01
CA LEU A 46 -8.92 -23.14 -3.24
C LEU A 46 -9.14 -22.92 -4.74
N ARG A 47 -10.34 -23.21 -5.24
CA ARG A 47 -10.75 -22.90 -6.62
C ARG A 47 -11.17 -21.44 -6.70
N GLY A 48 -10.23 -20.58 -7.10
CA GLY A 48 -10.50 -19.16 -7.24
C GLY A 48 -9.80 -18.50 -8.43
N GLU A 49 -10.36 -17.37 -8.83
CA GLU A 49 -9.88 -16.51 -9.91
C GLU A 49 -9.57 -15.12 -9.35
N TYR A 50 -8.50 -14.52 -9.86
CA TYR A 50 -8.16 -13.13 -9.60
C TYR A 50 -7.91 -12.40 -10.92
N GLU A 51 -8.60 -11.28 -11.11
CA GLU A 51 -8.53 -10.48 -12.33
C GLU A 51 -8.24 -9.00 -12.02
N ALA A 52 -7.36 -8.39 -12.80
CA ALA A 52 -7.15 -6.94 -12.78
C ALA A 52 -8.05 -6.28 -13.82
N VAL A 53 -8.98 -5.45 -13.35
CA VAL A 53 -9.99 -4.78 -14.18
C VAL A 53 -9.73 -3.28 -14.17
N ARG A 54 -9.62 -2.71 -15.37
CA ARG A 54 -9.55 -1.25 -15.52
C ARG A 54 -10.91 -0.66 -15.20
N VAL A 55 -10.96 0.20 -14.19
CA VAL A 55 -12.18 0.88 -13.75
C VAL A 55 -11.89 2.39 -13.76
N PRO A 56 -12.44 3.17 -14.71
CA PRO A 56 -12.34 4.63 -14.66
C PRO A 56 -13.00 5.20 -13.38
N PRO A 57 -12.59 6.38 -12.88
CA PRO A 57 -13.15 7.00 -11.67
C PRO A 57 -14.68 7.06 -11.65
N GLU A 58 -15.31 7.41 -12.76
CA GLU A 58 -16.76 7.50 -12.94
C GLU A 58 -17.48 6.14 -12.83
N GLY A 59 -16.76 5.04 -13.06
CA GLY A 59 -17.30 3.69 -12.99
C GLY A 59 -17.07 2.98 -11.65
N LEU A 60 -16.41 3.64 -10.68
CA LEU A 60 -16.02 3.00 -9.42
C LEU A 60 -17.23 2.50 -8.62
N ARG A 61 -18.26 3.33 -8.45
CA ARG A 61 -19.47 2.97 -7.71
C ARG A 61 -20.13 1.71 -8.27
N ASP A 62 -20.35 1.67 -9.58
CA ASP A 62 -20.96 0.51 -10.23
C ASP A 62 -20.06 -0.73 -10.13
N ALA A 63 -18.74 -0.56 -10.15
CA ALA A 63 -17.80 -1.65 -9.95
C ALA A 63 -17.83 -2.23 -8.54
N LEU A 64 -17.95 -1.37 -7.52
CA LEU A 64 -18.12 -1.79 -6.13
C LEU A 64 -19.44 -2.52 -5.95
N GLU A 65 -20.54 -2.03 -6.52
CA GLU A 65 -21.85 -2.69 -6.42
C GLU A 65 -21.84 -4.10 -7.01
N ARG A 66 -21.12 -4.31 -8.12
CA ARG A 66 -20.93 -5.66 -8.71
C ARG A 66 -20.23 -6.64 -7.77
N LEU A 67 -19.49 -6.18 -6.75
CA LEU A 67 -18.85 -7.08 -5.78
C LEU A 67 -19.85 -7.81 -4.89
N ARG A 68 -21.11 -7.36 -4.80
CA ARG A 68 -22.15 -7.98 -3.97
C ARG A 68 -22.71 -9.29 -4.55
N GLN A 69 -22.21 -9.72 -5.71
CA GLN A 69 -22.65 -10.97 -6.34
C GLN A 69 -22.19 -12.21 -5.56
N PRO A 70 -22.98 -13.30 -5.54
CA PRO A 70 -22.57 -14.57 -4.93
C PRO A 70 -21.24 -15.08 -5.50
N GLY A 71 -20.37 -15.63 -4.63
CA GLY A 71 -19.05 -16.14 -5.02
C GLY A 71 -17.98 -15.09 -5.31
N VAL A 72 -18.28 -13.79 -5.20
CA VAL A 72 -17.26 -12.73 -5.20
C VAL A 72 -16.76 -12.53 -3.77
N LEU A 73 -15.45 -12.57 -3.57
CA LEU A 73 -14.78 -12.36 -2.30
C LEU A 73 -14.58 -10.88 -1.97
N GLY A 74 -14.42 -10.05 -3.01
CA GLY A 74 -14.11 -8.63 -2.89
C GLY A 74 -13.14 -8.14 -3.95
N ALA A 75 -12.47 -7.02 -3.68
CA ALA A 75 -11.49 -6.44 -4.59
C ALA A 75 -10.39 -5.70 -3.86
N ASN A 76 -9.17 -5.72 -4.40
CA ASN A 76 -8.20 -4.68 -4.11
C ASN A 76 -8.53 -3.42 -4.89
N LEU A 77 -8.18 -2.27 -4.32
CA LEU A 77 -8.26 -0.96 -4.95
C LEU A 77 -6.86 -0.38 -5.08
N SER A 78 -6.52 0.09 -6.28
CA SER A 78 -5.30 0.87 -6.51
C SER A 78 -5.64 2.29 -6.94
N LEU A 79 -4.64 3.06 -7.36
CA LEU A 79 -4.84 4.40 -7.92
C LEU A 79 -5.89 4.35 -9.04
N PRO A 80 -6.83 5.31 -9.10
CA PRO A 80 -7.04 6.44 -8.18
C PRO A 80 -8.08 6.19 -7.05
N HIS A 81 -8.49 4.94 -6.82
CA HIS A 81 -9.75 4.60 -6.14
C HIS A 81 -9.71 4.54 -4.61
N LYS A 82 -8.52 4.53 -4.00
CA LYS A 82 -8.36 4.20 -2.57
C LYS A 82 -9.10 5.18 -1.63
N GLU A 83 -9.14 6.46 -1.98
CA GLU A 83 -9.89 7.48 -1.22
C GLU A 83 -11.35 7.56 -1.71
N ALA A 84 -11.56 7.43 -3.03
CA ALA A 84 -12.85 7.60 -3.67
C ALA A 84 -13.89 6.51 -3.32
N ALA A 85 -13.44 5.32 -2.90
CA ALA A 85 -14.34 4.22 -2.54
C ALA A 85 -15.00 4.38 -1.16
N LEU A 86 -14.43 5.19 -0.26
CA LEU A 86 -14.91 5.33 1.12
C LEU A 86 -16.43 5.56 1.26
N PRO A 87 -17.07 6.50 0.51
CA PRO A 87 -18.51 6.77 0.65
C PRO A 87 -19.42 5.65 0.12
N ASP A 88 -18.89 4.71 -0.68
CA ASP A 88 -19.67 3.66 -1.33
C ASP A 88 -19.59 2.31 -0.60
N LEU A 89 -18.94 2.26 0.57
CA LEU A 89 -18.76 1.05 1.39
C LEU A 89 -19.69 1.06 2.61
N ASP A 90 -20.23 -0.10 2.99
CA ASP A 90 -21.19 -0.20 4.10
C ASP A 90 -20.52 -0.08 5.47
N ALA A 91 -19.24 -0.41 5.55
CA ALA A 91 -18.43 -0.35 6.75
C ALA A 91 -16.95 -0.13 6.42
N LEU A 92 -16.22 0.40 7.39
CA LEU A 92 -14.76 0.53 7.34
C LEU A 92 -14.20 -0.07 8.61
N THR A 93 -13.09 -0.80 8.50
CA THR A 93 -12.31 -1.23 9.66
C THR A 93 -11.70 -0.02 10.37
N PRO A 94 -11.32 -0.14 11.65
CA PRO A 94 -10.71 0.96 12.38
C PRO A 94 -9.46 1.52 11.69
N GLY A 95 -8.61 0.64 11.13
CA GLY A 95 -7.41 1.03 10.39
C GLY A 95 -7.75 1.82 9.13
N ALA A 96 -8.63 1.30 8.27
CA ALA A 96 -9.07 2.01 7.06
C ALA A 96 -9.71 3.36 7.35
N ARG A 97 -10.50 3.45 8.43
CA ARG A 97 -11.13 4.71 8.88
C ARG A 97 -10.08 5.73 9.35
N ALA A 98 -9.11 5.29 10.15
CA ALA A 98 -8.05 6.17 10.63
C ALA A 98 -7.14 6.66 9.49
N ILE A 99 -6.84 5.78 8.53
CA ILE A 99 -6.02 6.12 7.36
C ILE A 99 -6.79 7.04 6.39
N GLY A 100 -8.11 6.88 6.29
CA GLY A 100 -8.91 7.60 5.28
C GLY A 100 -8.61 7.09 3.86
N ALA A 101 -8.32 5.79 3.71
CA ALA A 101 -8.16 5.14 2.41
C ALA A 101 -8.37 3.62 2.54
N VAL A 102 -8.93 3.00 1.51
CA VAL A 102 -9.19 1.56 1.40
C VAL A 102 -8.43 1.00 0.21
N ASN A 103 -7.62 -0.04 0.41
CA ASN A 103 -7.01 -0.80 -0.69
C ASN A 103 -7.59 -2.22 -0.81
N THR A 104 -8.45 -2.65 0.11
CA THR A 104 -9.03 -3.98 0.17
C THR A 104 -10.50 -3.89 0.55
N VAL A 105 -11.39 -4.30 -0.33
CA VAL A 105 -12.83 -4.43 -0.10
C VAL A 105 -13.12 -5.90 0.17
N ILE A 106 -13.80 -6.18 1.27
CA ILE A 106 -14.19 -7.53 1.68
C ILE A 106 -15.70 -7.64 1.50
N HIS A 107 -16.14 -8.63 0.72
CA HIS A 107 -17.55 -8.95 0.55
C HIS A 107 -17.96 -10.13 1.46
N ARG A 108 -19.03 -9.92 2.25
CA ARG A 108 -19.68 -10.94 3.09
C ARG A 108 -21.18 -10.72 3.10
N ASP A 109 -21.95 -11.72 2.69
CA ASP A 109 -23.42 -11.73 2.75
C ASP A 109 -24.07 -10.44 2.21
N GLY A 110 -23.61 -10.00 1.05
CA GLY A 110 -24.11 -8.80 0.39
C GLY A 110 -23.58 -7.50 1.00
N ARG A 111 -22.69 -7.51 1.99
CA ARG A 111 -22.08 -6.32 2.62
C ARG A 111 -20.61 -6.14 2.20
N LEU A 112 -20.22 -4.90 1.95
CA LEU A 112 -18.87 -4.47 1.57
C LEU A 112 -18.20 -3.74 2.74
N THR A 113 -17.11 -4.30 3.24
CA THR A 113 -16.28 -3.68 4.28
C THR A 113 -14.94 -3.27 3.70
N GLY A 114 -14.57 -1.99 3.88
CA GLY A 114 -13.26 -1.47 3.50
C GLY A 114 -12.18 -1.71 4.55
N GLU A 115 -11.04 -2.20 4.10
CA GLU A 115 -9.80 -2.42 4.85
C GLU A 115 -8.62 -1.76 4.11
N ASN A 116 -7.58 -1.42 4.87
CA ASN A 116 -6.30 -0.96 4.38
C ASN A 116 -5.18 -1.94 4.79
N THR A 117 -4.85 -2.87 3.88
CA THR A 117 -3.74 -3.80 4.04
C THR A 117 -2.39 -3.20 3.61
N ASP A 118 -2.36 -2.01 3.00
CA ASP A 118 -1.13 -1.32 2.64
C ASP A 118 -0.33 -0.95 3.89
N ALA A 119 -0.96 -0.39 4.92
CA ALA A 119 -0.28 0.02 6.15
C ALA A 119 0.42 -1.16 6.87
N PRO A 120 -0.28 -2.24 7.26
CA PRO A 120 0.38 -3.39 7.85
C PRO A 120 1.36 -4.09 6.89
N GLY A 121 1.11 -4.04 5.56
CA GLY A 121 2.03 -4.57 4.55
C GLY A 121 3.35 -3.78 4.47
N LEU A 122 3.28 -2.46 4.49
CA LEU A 122 4.44 -1.56 4.53
C LEU A 122 5.21 -1.75 5.84
N LEU A 123 4.52 -1.82 6.97
CA LEU A 123 5.17 -2.04 8.26
C LEU A 123 5.96 -3.36 8.29
N ALA A 124 5.41 -4.43 7.72
CA ALA A 124 6.11 -5.71 7.59
C ALA A 124 7.33 -5.59 6.68
N ALA A 125 7.18 -4.95 5.50
CA ALA A 125 8.28 -4.75 4.57
C ALA A 125 9.41 -3.88 5.16
N LEU A 126 9.08 -2.83 5.92
CA LEU A 126 10.07 -2.00 6.62
C LEU A 126 10.81 -2.77 7.72
N ARG A 127 10.15 -3.72 8.39
CA ARG A 127 10.79 -4.61 9.36
C ARG A 127 11.75 -5.58 8.69
N ASP A 128 11.33 -6.20 7.59
CA ASP A 128 12.19 -7.09 6.79
C ASP A 128 13.41 -6.33 6.25
N ALA A 129 13.20 -5.09 5.83
CA ALA A 129 14.24 -4.16 5.42
C ALA A 129 15.05 -3.57 6.60
N ASN A 130 14.87 -4.00 7.84
CA ASN A 130 15.57 -3.46 9.01
C ASN A 130 15.62 -1.92 9.01
N ALA A 131 14.47 -1.28 8.79
CA ALA A 131 14.36 0.17 8.73
C ALA A 131 14.89 0.79 10.05
N PRO A 132 15.73 1.83 9.97
CA PRO A 132 16.36 2.41 11.15
C PRO A 132 15.31 2.96 12.13
N ALA A 133 15.62 2.95 13.42
CA ALA A 133 14.70 3.33 14.50
C ALA A 133 14.46 4.86 14.66
N GLN A 134 15.26 5.70 14.01
CA GLN A 134 15.43 7.12 14.36
C GLN A 134 14.39 8.10 13.78
N SER A 135 14.47 9.36 14.20
CA SER A 135 13.37 10.29 14.52
C SER A 135 12.41 10.68 13.40
N HIS A 136 12.91 11.05 12.21
CA HIS A 136 12.07 11.73 11.21
C HIS A 136 11.84 10.88 9.96
N VAL A 137 10.60 10.87 9.47
CA VAL A 137 10.19 10.20 8.23
C VAL A 137 9.76 11.23 7.20
N VAL A 138 10.22 11.07 5.97
CA VAL A 138 9.71 11.83 4.83
C VAL A 138 8.81 10.93 3.99
N VAL A 139 7.58 11.36 3.74
CA VAL A 139 6.66 10.70 2.81
C VAL A 139 6.52 11.56 1.57
N LEU A 140 6.90 11.01 0.42
CA LEU A 140 6.80 11.69 -0.88
C LEU A 140 5.49 11.27 -1.57
N GLY A 141 4.60 12.22 -1.80
CA GLY A 141 3.24 12.00 -2.30
C GLY A 141 2.17 12.25 -1.23
N ALA A 142 0.93 12.43 -1.67
CA ALA A 142 -0.21 12.73 -0.80
C ALA A 142 -1.52 12.02 -1.22
N GLY A 143 -1.41 10.81 -1.80
CA GLY A 143 -2.56 9.96 -2.12
C GLY A 143 -2.81 8.87 -1.08
N GLY A 144 -3.74 7.95 -1.35
CA GLY A 144 -4.08 6.84 -0.44
C GLY A 144 -2.90 5.99 0.04
N ALA A 145 -1.86 5.77 -0.78
CA ALA A 145 -0.65 5.07 -0.34
C ALA A 145 0.19 5.90 0.64
N ALA A 146 0.26 7.23 0.44
CA ALA A 146 0.92 8.14 1.36
C ALA A 146 0.19 8.21 2.70
N ARG A 147 -1.15 8.17 2.70
CA ARG A 147 -1.95 8.08 3.94
C ARG A 147 -1.58 6.85 4.77
N ALA A 148 -1.41 5.69 4.12
CA ALA A 148 -0.95 4.47 4.77
C ALA A 148 0.49 4.61 5.30
N ALA A 149 1.40 5.21 4.53
CA ALA A 149 2.78 5.46 4.96
C ALA A 149 2.86 6.37 6.20
N VAL A 150 2.06 7.43 6.22
CA VAL A 150 1.97 8.37 7.34
C VAL A 150 1.41 7.68 8.58
N TYR A 151 0.34 6.90 8.42
CA TYR A 151 -0.20 6.08 9.52
C TYR A 151 0.86 5.14 10.11
N VAL A 152 1.63 4.44 9.27
CA VAL A 152 2.71 3.56 9.73
C VAL A 152 3.78 4.34 10.49
N ALA A 153 4.29 5.42 9.90
CA ALA A 153 5.34 6.23 10.53
C ALA A 153 4.89 6.80 11.89
N ARG A 154 3.66 7.32 11.95
CA ARG A 154 3.13 7.97 13.14
C ARG A 154 2.70 6.97 14.22
N GLU A 155 1.81 6.06 13.90
CA GLU A 155 1.13 5.19 14.88
C GLU A 155 1.95 3.95 15.25
N HIS A 156 2.79 3.47 14.33
CA HIS A 156 3.56 2.24 14.55
C HIS A 156 5.05 2.47 14.78
N LEU A 157 5.63 3.50 14.17
CA LEU A 157 7.03 3.85 14.39
C LEU A 157 7.22 4.97 15.42
N GLY A 158 6.17 5.73 15.74
CA GLY A 158 6.23 6.81 16.74
C GLY A 158 7.05 8.01 16.28
N ARG A 159 6.97 8.37 14.99
CA ARG A 159 7.87 9.35 14.35
C ARG A 159 7.16 10.54 13.75
N ASP A 160 7.85 11.68 13.81
CA ASP A 160 7.44 12.88 13.10
C ASP A 160 7.55 12.65 11.58
N VAL A 161 6.62 13.23 10.84
CA VAL A 161 6.45 13.01 9.40
C VAL A 161 6.39 14.33 8.65
N SER A 162 7.29 14.50 7.68
CA SER A 162 7.17 15.51 6.64
C SER A 162 6.54 14.91 5.39
N VAL A 163 5.40 15.45 4.97
CA VAL A 163 4.70 15.07 3.76
C VAL A 163 5.07 16.07 2.67
N VAL A 164 5.78 15.60 1.65
CA VAL A 164 6.22 16.41 0.52
C VAL A 164 5.43 15.98 -0.71
N ASN A 165 4.80 16.92 -1.39
CA ASN A 165 4.02 16.62 -2.59
C ASN A 165 4.10 17.76 -3.60
N ARG A 166 4.09 17.44 -4.90
CA ARG A 166 4.13 18.45 -5.98
C ARG A 166 3.05 19.53 -5.83
N THR A 167 1.87 19.14 -5.36
CA THR A 167 0.79 20.06 -5.01
C THR A 167 0.72 20.18 -3.50
N ARG A 168 1.29 21.26 -2.93
CA ARG A 168 1.39 21.49 -1.48
C ARG A 168 0.05 21.36 -0.75
N ALA A 169 -1.03 21.90 -1.32
CA ALA A 169 -2.38 21.81 -0.74
C ALA A 169 -2.84 20.37 -0.45
N ARG A 170 -2.43 19.38 -1.27
CA ARG A 170 -2.75 17.96 -1.00
C ARG A 170 -1.95 17.40 0.17
N ALA A 171 -0.70 17.83 0.36
CA ALA A 171 0.07 17.46 1.54
C ALA A 171 -0.52 18.10 2.81
N GLU A 172 -0.99 19.35 2.72
CA GLU A 172 -1.64 20.06 3.83
C GLU A 172 -2.95 19.37 4.24
N GLU A 173 -3.79 19.01 3.26
CA GLU A 173 -5.01 18.23 3.48
C GLU A 173 -4.71 16.90 4.19
N LEU A 174 -3.67 16.19 3.74
CA LEU A 174 -3.26 14.93 4.35
C LEU A 174 -2.75 15.14 5.79
N ALA A 175 -1.90 16.15 6.02
CA ALA A 175 -1.34 16.44 7.33
C ALA A 175 -2.42 16.86 8.34
N ALA A 176 -3.40 17.66 7.90
CA ALA A 176 -4.51 18.12 8.72
C ALA A 176 -5.42 16.99 9.22
N ALA A 177 -5.38 15.80 8.61
CA ALA A 177 -6.15 14.64 9.07
C ALA A 177 -5.64 14.05 10.40
N TRP A 178 -4.43 14.40 10.85
CA TRP A 178 -3.77 13.80 12.01
C TRP A 178 -3.78 14.73 13.24
N THR A 179 -4.95 14.90 13.85
CA THR A 179 -5.18 15.86 14.94
C THR A 179 -5.03 15.28 16.35
N THR A 180 -4.91 13.97 16.49
CA THR A 180 -4.78 13.31 17.80
C THR A 180 -3.41 13.59 18.43
N PRO A 181 -3.22 13.47 19.75
CA PRO A 181 -1.89 13.57 20.36
C PRO A 181 -0.93 12.52 19.81
N GLY A 182 0.34 12.88 19.66
CA GLY A 182 1.38 11.99 19.14
C GLY A 182 2.41 12.73 18.29
N PRO A 183 3.22 11.98 17.52
CA PRO A 183 4.14 12.56 16.58
C PRO A 183 3.44 13.48 15.56
N GLN A 184 4.16 14.50 15.13
CA GLN A 184 3.69 15.56 14.27
C GLN A 184 3.67 15.10 12.81
N VAL A 185 2.60 15.40 12.09
CA VAL A 185 2.53 15.26 10.64
C VAL A 185 2.42 16.67 10.05
N ARG A 186 3.33 17.03 9.16
CA ARG A 186 3.39 18.36 8.56
C ARG A 186 3.54 18.27 7.06
N ALA A 187 2.80 19.10 6.34
CA ALA A 187 3.15 19.40 4.96
C ALA A 187 4.46 20.19 4.94
N ALA A 188 5.34 19.84 4.01
CA ALA A 188 6.61 20.52 3.83
C ALA A 188 6.97 20.61 2.35
N ASP A 189 7.56 21.73 1.94
CA ASP A 189 8.39 21.77 0.74
C ASP A 189 9.74 21.09 1.04
N PRO A 190 10.46 20.58 0.01
CA PRO A 190 11.76 19.94 0.22
C PRO A 190 12.75 20.81 1.00
N SER A 191 12.71 22.13 0.87
CA SER A 191 13.58 23.06 1.61
C SER A 191 13.24 23.20 3.10
N GLU A 192 12.03 22.81 3.52
CA GLU A 192 11.54 22.92 4.90
C GLU A 192 11.80 21.64 5.72
N VAL A 193 12.25 20.56 5.06
CA VAL A 193 12.50 19.26 5.70
C VAL A 193 13.85 19.27 6.45
N PRO A 194 13.90 18.80 7.71
CA PRO A 194 15.15 18.63 8.47
C PRO A 194 15.90 17.39 8.00
N TRP A 195 16.50 17.44 6.80
CA TRP A 195 17.09 16.28 6.13
C TRP A 195 18.19 15.56 6.92
N ASP A 196 18.90 16.28 7.79
CA ASP A 196 19.92 15.75 8.69
C ASP A 196 19.34 14.82 9.78
N GLU A 197 18.05 14.96 10.10
CA GLU A 197 17.31 14.11 11.05
C GLU A 197 16.55 12.96 10.37
N VAL A 198 16.49 12.95 9.03
CA VAL A 198 15.72 11.96 8.27
C VAL A 198 16.43 10.62 8.26
N SER A 199 15.72 9.60 8.76
CA SER A 199 16.21 8.21 8.76
C SER A 199 15.45 7.32 7.78
N LEU A 200 14.27 7.75 7.31
CA LEU A 200 13.45 6.99 6.38
C LEU A 200 12.78 7.93 5.39
N ILE A 201 12.99 7.67 4.10
CA ILE A 201 12.23 8.28 3.01
C ILE A 201 11.33 7.20 2.43
N VAL A 202 10.03 7.46 2.37
CA VAL A 202 9.05 6.60 1.71
C VAL A 202 8.50 7.31 0.48
N ASN A 203 8.85 6.84 -0.72
CA ASN A 203 8.18 7.29 -1.94
C ASN A 203 6.84 6.56 -2.09
N ALA A 204 5.75 7.30 -1.87
CA ALA A 204 4.37 6.84 -2.05
C ALA A 204 3.70 7.53 -3.25
N SER A 205 4.50 8.14 -4.14
CA SER A 205 4.05 8.72 -5.40
C SER A 205 4.17 7.71 -6.55
N SER A 206 3.70 8.09 -7.74
CA SER A 206 3.87 7.30 -8.97
C SER A 206 5.10 7.72 -9.79
N ALA A 207 5.96 8.62 -9.30
CA ALA A 207 7.18 9.01 -9.98
C ALA A 207 8.11 7.79 -10.13
N GLY A 208 8.60 7.56 -11.36
CA GLY A 208 9.40 6.38 -11.71
C GLY A 208 8.59 5.21 -12.29
N LEU A 209 7.27 5.15 -12.06
CA LEU A 209 6.42 4.02 -12.47
C LEU A 209 6.26 3.92 -14.00
N SER A 210 5.78 5.00 -14.63
CA SER A 210 5.56 5.04 -16.09
C SER A 210 6.72 5.63 -16.87
N ASN A 211 7.61 6.34 -16.18
CA ASN A 211 8.79 6.96 -16.75
C ASN A 211 9.97 6.77 -15.79
N PRO A 212 10.92 5.88 -16.10
CA PRO A 212 12.07 5.58 -15.24
C PRO A 212 12.94 6.80 -14.89
N GLU A 213 12.93 7.85 -15.72
CA GLU A 213 13.73 9.07 -15.50
C GLU A 213 13.10 10.02 -14.47
N GLN A 214 11.82 9.83 -14.14
CA GLN A 214 11.14 10.65 -13.14
C GLN A 214 11.54 10.23 -11.72
N THR A 215 11.79 11.22 -10.88
CA THR A 215 12.06 11.07 -9.45
C THR A 215 11.23 12.10 -8.68
N PRO A 216 10.71 11.77 -7.48
CA PRO A 216 10.04 12.74 -6.62
C PRO A 216 11.00 13.77 -6.01
N LEU A 217 12.31 13.53 -6.07
CA LEU A 217 13.36 14.39 -5.51
C LEU A 217 14.42 14.71 -6.58
N PRO A 218 14.10 15.52 -7.60
CA PRO A 218 15.08 15.94 -8.59
C PRO A 218 16.20 16.77 -7.92
N ASP A 219 17.43 16.52 -8.34
CA ASP A 219 18.63 17.26 -7.90
C ASP A 219 18.88 17.23 -6.38
N PHE A 220 18.34 16.21 -5.69
CA PHE A 220 18.49 16.06 -4.25
C PHE A 220 19.89 15.55 -3.87
N ASP A 221 20.49 16.23 -2.88
CA ASP A 221 21.81 15.90 -2.35
C ASP A 221 21.70 14.80 -1.28
N PHE A 222 21.57 13.55 -1.72
CA PHE A 222 21.50 12.36 -0.85
C PHE A 222 22.62 12.26 0.20
N PRO A 223 23.88 12.68 -0.08
CA PRO A 223 24.92 12.79 0.95
C PRO A 223 24.57 13.62 2.19
N ARG A 224 23.51 14.44 2.17
CA ARG A 224 23.02 15.17 3.36
C ARG A 224 22.27 14.28 4.35
N LEU A 225 21.83 13.09 3.95
CA LEU A 225 21.15 12.14 4.82
C LEU A 225 22.16 11.40 5.71
N SER A 226 21.67 10.89 6.84
CA SER A 226 22.43 9.92 7.63
C SER A 226 22.81 8.70 6.77
N THR A 227 24.03 8.18 6.94
CA THR A 227 24.50 6.96 6.26
C THR A 227 23.67 5.72 6.58
N HIS A 228 22.86 5.77 7.65
CA HIS A 228 21.95 4.71 8.05
C HIS A 228 20.54 4.89 7.49
N ALA A 229 20.27 5.97 6.75
CA ALA A 229 18.97 6.25 6.20
C ALA A 229 18.56 5.17 5.17
N LEU A 230 17.26 4.89 5.15
CA LEU A 230 16.64 3.98 4.20
C LEU A 230 15.75 4.77 3.24
N VAL A 231 15.92 4.53 1.94
CA VAL A 231 14.97 4.97 0.91
C VAL A 231 14.08 3.78 0.54
N TYR A 232 12.80 3.84 0.85
CA TYR A 232 11.81 2.85 0.48
C TYR A 232 10.93 3.40 -0.65
N ASP A 233 11.04 2.84 -1.84
CA ASP A 233 10.23 3.24 -2.99
C ASP A 233 9.05 2.27 -3.15
N MET A 234 7.81 2.72 -2.99
CA MET A 234 6.64 1.85 -3.20
C MET A 234 6.45 1.46 -4.68
N VAL A 235 7.14 2.12 -5.60
CA VAL A 235 7.24 1.67 -6.98
C VAL A 235 8.03 0.36 -7.03
N TYR A 236 7.47 -0.64 -7.69
CA TYR A 236 8.08 -1.96 -7.86
C TYR A 236 8.41 -2.31 -9.30
N LYS A 237 7.94 -1.49 -10.26
CA LYS A 237 8.23 -1.61 -11.69
C LYS A 237 8.54 -0.22 -12.22
N PRO A 238 9.77 0.06 -12.70
CA PRO A 238 10.92 -0.85 -12.78
C PRO A 238 11.42 -1.32 -11.40
N ARG A 239 12.22 -2.40 -11.37
CA ARG A 239 12.78 -2.98 -10.13
C ARG A 239 13.71 -2.01 -9.39
N GLU A 240 14.38 -1.14 -10.14
CA GLU A 240 15.20 -0.05 -9.64
C GLU A 240 14.72 1.25 -10.30
N THR A 241 14.26 2.20 -9.49
CA THR A 241 13.89 3.54 -9.95
C THR A 241 15.09 4.46 -9.88
N ARG A 242 15.01 5.61 -10.57
CA ARG A 242 16.03 6.67 -10.47
C ARG A 242 16.28 7.10 -9.01
N LEU A 243 15.23 7.22 -8.20
CA LEU A 243 15.33 7.55 -6.77
C LEU A 243 16.23 6.56 -6.03
N MET A 244 16.00 5.26 -6.24
CA MET A 244 16.79 4.21 -5.61
C MET A 244 18.24 4.20 -6.11
N ALA A 245 18.45 4.37 -7.41
CA ALA A 245 19.78 4.41 -8.01
C ALA A 245 20.60 5.61 -7.51
N GLU A 246 19.98 6.78 -7.36
CA GLU A 246 20.59 7.98 -6.77
C GLU A 246 20.98 7.75 -5.31
N ALA A 247 20.06 7.19 -4.51
CA ALA A 247 20.34 6.86 -3.11
C ALA A 247 21.51 5.87 -2.95
N ARG A 248 21.52 4.79 -3.75
CA ARG A 248 22.60 3.79 -3.72
C ARG A 248 23.95 4.36 -4.16
N ARG A 249 23.97 5.25 -5.15
CA ARG A 249 25.21 5.96 -5.56
C ARG A 249 25.78 6.83 -4.44
N ALA A 250 24.93 7.33 -3.55
CA ALA A 250 25.34 8.06 -2.35
C ALA A 250 25.70 7.14 -1.15
N GLY A 251 25.72 5.81 -1.34
CA GLY A 251 26.05 4.85 -0.30
C GLY A 251 24.89 4.51 0.64
N LEU A 252 23.66 4.91 0.32
CA LEU A 252 22.49 4.64 1.13
C LEU A 252 21.83 3.31 0.75
N ARG A 253 21.06 2.77 1.70
CA ARG A 253 20.21 1.60 1.47
C ARG A 253 18.94 2.04 0.75
N ALA A 254 18.53 1.26 -0.24
CA ALA A 254 17.27 1.48 -0.94
C ALA A 254 16.55 0.17 -1.23
N GLU A 255 15.23 0.16 -1.05
CA GLU A 255 14.34 -0.99 -1.28
C GLU A 255 13.16 -0.58 -2.16
N ASN A 256 12.66 -1.51 -2.97
CA ASN A 256 11.48 -1.28 -3.81
C ASN A 256 10.18 -1.81 -3.15
N GLY A 257 9.06 -1.62 -3.85
CA GLY A 257 7.74 -1.91 -3.33
C GLY A 257 7.34 -3.39 -3.34
N LEU A 258 8.17 -4.32 -3.84
CA LEU A 258 7.77 -5.73 -3.99
C LEU A 258 7.47 -6.39 -2.64
N GLY A 259 8.26 -6.09 -1.61
CA GLY A 259 8.03 -6.61 -0.26
C GLY A 259 6.68 -6.17 0.31
N MET A 260 6.38 -4.86 0.21
CA MET A 260 5.08 -4.33 0.63
C MET A 260 3.94 -4.94 -0.19
N LEU A 261 4.12 -5.07 -1.52
CA LEU A 261 3.13 -5.63 -2.43
C LEU A 261 2.76 -7.07 -2.06
N ALA A 262 3.74 -7.91 -1.70
CA ALA A 262 3.52 -9.28 -1.25
C ALA A 262 2.80 -9.34 0.12
N HIS A 263 3.25 -8.55 1.10
CA HIS A 263 2.64 -8.55 2.43
C HIS A 263 1.20 -8.06 2.42
N GLN A 264 0.89 -6.99 1.69
CA GLN A 264 -0.49 -6.50 1.61
C GLN A 264 -1.41 -7.52 0.89
N ALA A 265 -0.90 -8.23 -0.12
CA ALA A 265 -1.65 -9.23 -0.87
C ALA A 265 -1.98 -10.44 0.01
N ARG A 266 -1.01 -10.86 0.83
CA ARG A 266 -1.20 -11.91 1.84
C ARG A 266 -2.31 -11.56 2.81
N LEU A 267 -2.30 -10.34 3.34
CA LEU A 267 -3.33 -9.87 4.28
C LEU A 267 -4.71 -9.77 3.63
N ALA A 268 -4.79 -9.28 2.39
CA ALA A 268 -6.06 -9.23 1.65
C ALA A 268 -6.59 -10.65 1.37
N PHE A 269 -5.73 -11.58 0.96
CA PHE A 269 -6.09 -12.96 0.71
C PHE A 269 -6.62 -13.66 1.98
N ALA A 270 -5.94 -13.47 3.12
CA ALA A 270 -6.38 -13.98 4.40
C ALA A 270 -7.74 -13.38 4.81
N ALA A 271 -7.94 -12.08 4.62
CA ALA A 271 -9.21 -11.41 4.91
C ALA A 271 -10.37 -11.96 4.06
N TRP A 272 -10.11 -12.33 2.81
CA TRP A 272 -11.12 -12.89 1.91
C TRP A 272 -11.41 -14.36 2.14
N THR A 273 -10.40 -15.18 2.43
CA THR A 273 -10.51 -16.64 2.38
C THR A 273 -10.46 -17.30 3.76
N GLY A 274 -9.91 -16.59 4.76
CA GLY A 274 -9.55 -17.16 6.06
C GLY A 274 -8.29 -18.03 6.02
N ALA A 275 -7.68 -18.25 4.85
CA ALA A 275 -6.47 -19.07 4.72
C ALA A 275 -5.22 -18.23 4.97
N ASP A 276 -4.32 -18.74 5.82
CA ASP A 276 -3.00 -18.15 6.03
C ASP A 276 -2.00 -18.79 5.07
N VAL A 277 -1.63 -18.04 4.03
CA VAL A 277 -0.63 -18.44 3.04
C VAL A 277 0.69 -17.72 3.35
N PRO A 278 1.83 -18.42 3.41
CA PRO A 278 3.12 -17.78 3.69
C PRO A 278 3.47 -16.69 2.68
N VAL A 279 4.08 -15.59 3.14
CA VAL A 279 4.47 -14.46 2.26
C VAL A 279 5.44 -14.88 1.14
N GLY A 280 6.25 -15.92 1.38
CA GLY A 280 7.15 -16.50 0.36
C GLY A 280 6.44 -16.90 -0.93
N VAL A 281 5.21 -17.44 -0.83
CA VAL A 281 4.41 -17.82 -2.01
C VAL A 281 4.09 -16.60 -2.88
N PHE A 282 3.83 -15.46 -2.25
CA PHE A 282 3.54 -14.21 -2.96
C PHE A 282 4.83 -13.64 -3.58
N LEU A 283 5.95 -13.68 -2.85
CA LEU A 283 7.24 -13.20 -3.33
C LEU A 283 7.76 -14.01 -4.53
N GLU A 284 7.73 -15.34 -4.45
CA GLU A 284 8.13 -16.23 -5.55
C GLU A 284 7.30 -15.97 -6.83
N ALA A 285 6.00 -15.70 -6.67
CA ALA A 285 5.13 -15.37 -7.79
C ALA A 285 5.46 -14.01 -8.44
N LEU A 286 5.99 -13.06 -7.66
CA LEU A 286 6.49 -11.79 -8.18
C LEU A 286 7.81 -11.96 -8.92
N GLU A 287 8.73 -12.78 -8.40
CA GLU A 287 10.04 -13.02 -9.02
C GLU A 287 9.93 -13.66 -10.40
N ALA A 288 9.02 -14.61 -10.59
CA ALA A 288 8.79 -15.27 -11.87
C ALA A 288 8.25 -14.34 -12.98
N ARG A 289 7.91 -13.10 -12.65
CA ARG A 289 7.23 -12.12 -13.53
C ARG A 289 7.94 -10.77 -13.62
N ALA A 290 9.01 -10.58 -12.86
CA ALA A 290 9.71 -9.31 -12.68
C ALA A 290 11.10 -9.30 -13.31
#